data_AF-A0A0J7YQQ6-F1
#
_entry.id   AF-A0A0J7YQQ6-F1
#
_cell.length_a   1.000
_cell.length_b   1.000
_cell.length_c   1.000
_cell.angle_alpha   90.00
_cell.angle_beta   90.00
_cell.angle_gamma   90.00
#
_symmetry.space_group_name_H-M   'P 1'
#
loop_
_entity.id
_entity.type
_entity.pdbx_description
1 polymer ?
#
loop_
_entity_poly.entity_id
_entity_poly.type
_entity_poly.pdbx_seq_one_letter_code
_entity_poly.pdbx_strand_id
1 'polypeptide(L)'
;VILEQPPEPVTSEQGDVTAPAVGLVPLVVSGRGSAGLAGQADRLASYLEEHPELDLAAVAHALVTDRGQLPDRGVVLAADREQAMAGLRALGRGEQAPGVVSGQAQDEPRLAVLFTGQGSQYPGMAQTLTSTFPVFRDAFHNACTHLDAHLTGHAPHPVADVVLGEHGDLIHQTLYTQP
;
A
#
# COMPACT_ATOMS: atom_id res chain seq x y z
N VAL A 1 -14.06 20.25 42.47
CA VAL A 1 -13.76 20.27 41.02
C VAL A 1 -14.96 19.65 40.33
N ILE A 2 -15.60 20.37 39.40
CA ILE A 2 -16.68 19.85 38.56
C ILE A 2 -16.05 19.47 37.22
N LEU A 3 -16.32 18.26 36.74
CA LEU A 3 -15.91 17.80 35.42
C LEU A 3 -17.17 17.79 34.54
N GLU A 4 -17.13 18.53 33.45
CA GLU A 4 -18.20 18.59 32.46
C GLU A 4 -17.82 17.76 31.24
N GLN A 5 -18.82 17.17 30.57
CA GLN A 5 -18.61 16.36 29.38
C GLN A 5 -18.15 17.24 28.20
N PRO A 6 -17.18 16.79 27.38
CA PRO A 6 -16.85 17.51 26.15
C PRO A 6 -18.09 17.60 25.24
N PRO A 7 -18.21 18.68 24.46
CA PRO A 7 -19.28 18.79 23.47
C PRO A 7 -19.23 17.59 22.52
N GLU A 8 -20.40 17.15 22.04
CA GLU A 8 -20.46 16.09 21.05
C GLU A 8 -19.59 16.47 19.84
N PRO A 9 -18.67 15.59 19.41
CA PRO A 9 -17.83 15.87 18.27
C PRO A 9 -18.74 16.03 17.06
N VAL A 10 -18.68 17.20 16.42
CA VAL A 10 -19.24 17.38 15.08
C VAL A 10 -18.51 16.40 14.17
N THR A 11 -19.26 15.46 13.59
CA THR A 11 -18.75 14.61 12.52
C THR A 11 -18.34 15.55 11.38
N SER A 12 -17.06 15.86 11.29
CA SER A 12 -16.50 16.43 10.08
C SER A 12 -16.72 15.39 8.99
N GLU A 13 -17.31 15.81 7.87
CA GLU A 13 -17.25 15.01 6.65
C GLU A 13 -15.76 14.89 6.31
N GLN A 14 -15.16 13.80 6.78
CA GLN A 14 -13.84 13.36 6.36
C GLN A 14 -13.97 13.26 4.85
N GLY A 15 -13.27 14.15 4.14
CA GLY A 15 -13.33 14.20 2.69
C GLY A 15 -13.19 12.78 2.17
N ASP A 16 -14.14 12.37 1.34
CA ASP A 16 -14.27 11.03 0.78
C ASP A 16 -13.05 10.77 -0.12
N VAL A 17 -11.91 10.55 0.51
CA VAL A 17 -10.79 9.86 -0.10
C VAL A 17 -11.26 8.42 -0.10
N THR A 18 -12.06 8.08 -1.11
CA THR A 18 -12.39 6.70 -1.41
C THR A 18 -11.08 6.04 -1.78
N ALA A 19 -10.36 5.56 -0.77
CA ALA A 19 -9.17 4.75 -0.98
C ALA A 19 -9.64 3.61 -1.88
N PRO A 20 -8.96 3.37 -3.01
CA PRO A 20 -9.33 2.24 -3.83
C PRO A 20 -9.29 1.00 -2.94
N ALA A 21 -10.31 0.15 -3.06
CA ALA A 21 -10.40 -1.09 -2.31
C ALA A 21 -9.33 -2.05 -2.83
N VAL A 22 -8.07 -1.76 -2.50
CA VAL A 22 -7.00 -2.73 -2.54
C VAL A 22 -7.43 -3.76 -1.53
N GLY A 23 -7.64 -5.00 -1.97
CA GLY A 23 -8.11 -6.08 -1.11
C GLY A 23 -7.13 -6.48 -0.01
N LEU A 24 -6.20 -5.62 0.39
CA LEU A 24 -5.24 -5.79 1.48
C LEU A 24 -5.13 -4.49 2.28
N VAL A 25 -5.31 -4.61 3.59
CA VAL A 25 -5.15 -3.54 4.58
C VAL A 25 -3.83 -3.75 5.33
N PRO A 26 -2.90 -2.78 5.32
CA PRO A 26 -1.63 -2.88 6.05
C PRO A 26 -1.79 -2.48 7.51
N LEU A 27 -1.70 -3.44 8.43
CA LEU A 27 -1.69 -3.19 9.87
C LEU A 27 -0.26 -3.03 10.37
N VAL A 28 0.11 -1.80 10.72
CA VAL A 28 1.45 -1.47 11.21
C VAL A 28 1.50 -1.57 12.74
N VAL A 29 2.46 -2.33 13.25
CA VAL A 29 2.71 -2.47 14.69
C VAL A 29 4.17 -2.10 14.96
N SER A 30 4.45 -1.42 16.06
CA SER A 30 5.82 -1.13 16.47
C SER A 30 6.04 -1.31 17.97
N GLY A 31 7.28 -1.66 18.35
CA GLY A 31 7.72 -1.90 19.71
C GLY A 31 9.19 -1.55 19.92
N ARG A 32 9.67 -1.67 21.16
CA ARG A 32 11.11 -1.63 21.48
C ARG A 32 11.56 -3.04 21.84
N GLY A 33 12.48 -3.58 21.05
CA GLY A 33 12.90 -4.97 21.08
C GLY A 33 11.83 -5.94 20.57
N SER A 34 12.26 -7.18 20.30
CA SER A 34 11.39 -8.26 19.83
C SER A 34 10.20 -8.52 20.77
N ALA A 35 10.44 -8.52 22.08
CA ALA A 35 9.38 -8.71 23.07
C ALA A 35 8.36 -7.55 23.08
N GLY A 36 8.80 -6.32 22.85
CA GLY A 36 7.93 -5.16 22.76
C GLY A 36 7.05 -5.22 21.51
N LEU A 37 7.62 -5.60 20.36
CA LEU A 37 6.86 -5.80 19.13
C LEU A 37 5.85 -6.94 19.27
N ALA A 38 6.27 -8.07 19.82
CA ALA A 38 5.42 -9.22 20.07
C ALA A 38 4.21 -8.86 20.95
N GLY A 39 4.47 -8.21 22.09
CA GLY A 39 3.40 -7.79 23.00
C GLY A 39 2.43 -6.78 22.38
N GLN A 40 2.88 -5.92 21.47
CA GLN A 40 2.00 -5.00 20.75
C GLN A 40 1.15 -5.73 19.69
N ALA A 41 1.71 -6.73 19.02
CA ALA A 41 0.99 -7.53 18.05
C ALA A 41 -0.12 -8.37 18.71
N ASP A 42 0.18 -9.02 19.83
CA ASP A 42 -0.80 -9.80 20.60
C ASP A 42 -1.93 -8.92 21.15
N ARG A 43 -1.60 -7.73 21.70
CA ARG A 43 -2.62 -6.76 22.14
C ARG A 43 -3.54 -6.33 21.02
N LEU A 44 -2.99 -6.07 19.82
CA LEU A 44 -3.81 -5.69 18.68
C LEU A 44 -4.69 -6.85 18.20
N ALA A 45 -4.17 -8.08 18.21
CA ALA A 45 -4.96 -9.27 17.88
C ALA A 45 -6.14 -9.44 18.84
N SER A 46 -5.91 -9.33 20.15
CA SER A 46 -6.98 -9.36 21.17
C SER A 46 -7.97 -8.22 20.99
N TYR A 47 -7.50 -7.01 20.71
CA TYR A 47 -8.37 -5.86 20.48
C TYR A 47 -9.29 -6.06 19.26
N LEU A 48 -8.77 -6.61 18.17
CA LEU A 48 -9.58 -6.94 16.99
C LEU A 48 -10.56 -8.10 17.25
N GLU A 49 -10.23 -9.03 18.13
CA GLU A 49 -11.11 -10.12 18.53
C GLU A 49 -12.27 -9.62 19.41
N GLU A 50 -11.99 -8.70 20.33
CA GLU A 50 -12.98 -8.09 21.23
C GLU A 50 -13.89 -7.06 20.52
N HIS A 51 -13.41 -6.47 19.43
CA HIS A 51 -14.11 -5.44 18.67
C HIS A 51 -14.34 -5.83 17.18
N PRO A 52 -15.22 -6.81 16.92
CA PRO A 52 -15.52 -7.27 15.56
C PRO A 52 -16.20 -6.21 14.69
N GLU A 53 -16.84 -5.22 15.30
CA GLU A 53 -17.58 -4.13 14.64
C GLU A 53 -16.68 -3.09 13.97
N LEU A 54 -15.39 -3.02 14.33
CA LEU A 54 -14.49 -2.01 13.79
C LEU A 54 -14.21 -2.24 12.31
N ASP A 55 -14.02 -1.16 11.56
CA ASP A 55 -13.46 -1.27 10.22
C ASP A 55 -11.94 -1.46 10.31
N LEU A 56 -11.42 -2.45 9.58
CA LEU A 56 -9.99 -2.77 9.57
C LEU A 56 -9.16 -1.63 8.98
N ALA A 57 -9.69 -0.93 7.96
CA ALA A 57 -9.00 0.22 7.37
C ALA A 57 -8.93 1.40 8.34
N ALA A 58 -9.99 1.67 9.09
CA ALA A 58 -9.97 2.66 10.17
C ALA A 58 -8.95 2.32 11.27
N VAL A 59 -8.84 1.05 11.66
CA VAL A 59 -7.81 0.59 12.62
C VAL A 59 -6.41 0.81 12.05
N ALA A 60 -6.17 0.41 10.79
CA ALA A 60 -4.89 0.61 10.12
C ALA A 60 -4.49 2.08 10.05
N HIS A 61 -5.44 2.96 9.77
CA HIS A 61 -5.22 4.41 9.76
C HIS A 61 -4.76 4.91 11.14
N ALA A 62 -5.51 4.57 12.20
CA ALA A 62 -5.18 4.96 13.57
C ALA A 62 -3.80 4.42 14.04
N LEU A 63 -3.40 3.23 13.59
CA LEU A 63 -2.08 2.67 13.89
C LEU A 63 -0.92 3.51 13.35
N VAL A 64 -1.14 4.27 12.27
CA VAL A 64 -0.10 5.10 11.63
C VAL A 64 -0.18 6.55 12.08
N THR A 65 -1.38 7.08 12.34
CA THR A 65 -1.58 8.50 12.69
C THR A 65 -1.50 8.78 14.19
N ASP A 66 -1.95 7.84 15.04
CA ASP A 66 -2.18 8.11 16.46
C ASP A 66 -1.18 7.40 17.38
N ARG A 67 -0.38 6.48 16.83
CA ARG A 67 0.62 5.72 17.58
C ARG A 67 2.03 6.17 17.24
N GLY A 68 2.88 6.22 18.25
CA GLY A 68 4.31 6.46 18.05
C GLY A 68 4.95 5.31 17.25
N GLN A 69 5.82 5.67 16.29
CA GLN A 69 6.54 4.70 15.48
C GLN A 69 7.88 4.34 16.12
N LEU A 70 7.95 3.16 16.74
CA LEU A 70 9.14 2.65 17.42
C LEU A 70 10.09 1.91 16.45
N PRO A 71 11.34 1.61 16.87
CA PRO A 71 12.36 1.04 15.98
C PRO A 71 12.01 -0.35 15.44
N ASP A 72 11.52 -1.26 16.28
CA ASP A 72 11.13 -2.60 15.86
C ASP A 72 9.71 -2.56 15.31
N ARG A 73 9.53 -2.92 14.03
CA ARG A 73 8.27 -2.77 13.31
C ARG A 73 7.84 -4.08 12.68
N GLY A 74 6.54 -4.28 12.63
CA GLY A 74 5.87 -5.33 11.88
C GLY A 74 4.73 -4.77 11.06
N VAL A 75 4.50 -5.35 9.89
CA VAL A 75 3.35 -5.04 9.02
C VAL A 75 2.66 -6.34 8.69
N VAL A 76 1.36 -6.39 8.92
CA VAL A 76 0.48 -7.49 8.48
C VAL A 76 -0.39 -6.98 7.34
N LEU A 77 -0.22 -7.54 6.14
CA LEU A 77 -1.07 -7.29 4.98
C LEU A 77 -2.23 -8.29 5.01
N ALA A 78 -3.44 -7.81 5.28
CA ALA A 78 -4.60 -8.67 5.48
C ALA A 78 -5.78 -8.26 4.60
N ALA A 79 -6.40 -9.22 3.92
CA ALA A 79 -7.62 -8.99 3.13
C ALA A 79 -8.88 -8.91 3.98
N ASP A 80 -8.82 -9.53 5.16
CA ASP A 80 -9.93 -9.65 6.08
C ASP A 80 -9.43 -9.72 7.52
N ARG A 81 -10.38 -9.70 8.46
CA ARG A 81 -10.09 -9.73 9.91
C ARG A 81 -9.45 -11.05 10.36
N GLU A 82 -9.78 -12.17 9.72
CA GLU A 82 -9.22 -13.47 10.08
C GLU A 82 -7.72 -13.52 9.76
N GLN A 83 -7.35 -13.09 8.55
CA GLN A 83 -5.96 -12.94 8.13
C GLN A 83 -5.20 -11.94 9.00
N ALA A 84 -5.85 -10.82 9.37
CA ALA A 84 -5.27 -9.83 10.28
C ALA A 84 -4.91 -10.45 11.63
N MET A 85 -5.85 -11.13 12.28
CA MET A 85 -5.62 -11.77 13.58
C MET A 85 -4.59 -12.89 13.49
N ALA A 86 -4.63 -13.71 12.43
CA ALA A 86 -3.66 -14.78 12.21
C ALA A 86 -2.23 -14.24 12.05
N GLY A 87 -2.06 -13.20 11.21
CA GLY A 87 -0.77 -12.57 10.98
C GLY A 87 -0.24 -11.85 12.22
N LEU A 88 -1.09 -11.16 12.99
CA LEU A 88 -0.70 -10.51 14.24
C LEU A 88 -0.26 -11.51 15.30
N ARG A 89 -0.97 -12.64 15.45
CA ARG A 89 -0.57 -13.71 16.38
C ARG A 89 0.74 -14.37 15.92
N ALA A 90 0.97 -14.55 14.62
CA ALA A 90 2.24 -15.05 14.10
C ALA A 90 3.39 -14.06 14.41
N LEU A 91 3.17 -12.76 14.21
CA LEU A 91 4.11 -11.72 14.59
C LEU A 91 4.39 -11.71 16.10
N GLY A 92 3.36 -11.92 16.93
CA GLY A 92 3.46 -12.09 18.38
C GLY A 92 4.40 -13.24 18.79
N ARG A 93 4.39 -14.34 18.02
CA ARG A 93 5.29 -15.48 18.23
C ARG A 93 6.66 -15.34 17.57
N GLY A 94 6.91 -14.27 16.83
CA GLY A 94 8.13 -14.09 16.05
C GLY A 94 8.26 -15.06 14.87
N GLU A 95 7.13 -15.55 14.35
CA GLU A 95 7.06 -16.52 13.26
C GLU A 95 6.99 -15.83 11.89
N GLN A 96 7.53 -16.50 10.87
CA GLN A 96 7.32 -16.12 9.48
C GLN A 96 5.93 -16.57 9.03
N ALA A 97 5.17 -15.69 8.39
CA ALA A 97 3.85 -16.01 7.85
C ALA A 97 3.58 -15.20 6.56
N PRO A 98 2.73 -15.71 5.65
CA PRO A 98 2.30 -14.95 4.48
C PRO A 98 1.73 -13.59 4.87
N GLY A 99 2.14 -12.53 4.18
CA GLY A 99 1.68 -11.17 4.44
C GLY A 99 2.26 -10.53 5.71
N VAL A 100 3.14 -11.21 6.45
CA VAL A 100 3.80 -10.65 7.64
C VAL A 100 5.24 -10.27 7.31
N VAL A 101 5.58 -9.01 7.54
CA VAL A 101 6.94 -8.48 7.37
C VAL A 101 7.35 -7.81 8.67
N SER A 102 8.53 -8.14 9.19
CA SER A 102 9.08 -7.49 10.38
C SER A 102 10.53 -7.07 10.17
N GLY A 103 10.94 -5.99 10.82
CA GLY A 103 12.30 -5.51 10.78
C GLY A 103 12.52 -4.33 11.71
N GLN A 104 13.74 -3.82 11.72
CA GLN A 104 14.10 -2.65 12.49
C GLN A 104 14.26 -1.46 11.56
N ALA A 105 13.57 -0.36 11.86
CA ALA A 105 13.73 0.90 11.15
C ALA A 105 15.09 1.53 11.47
N GLN A 106 15.69 2.18 10.46
CA GLN A 106 16.84 3.06 10.66
C GLN A 106 16.35 4.47 11.02
N ASP A 107 17.11 5.18 11.84
CA ASP A 107 16.77 6.53 12.28
C ASP A 107 16.75 7.54 11.12
N GLU A 108 17.63 7.35 10.13
CA GLU A 108 17.75 8.21 8.95
C GLU A 108 17.73 7.38 7.66
N PRO A 109 16.55 6.98 7.15
CA PRO A 109 16.45 6.22 5.93
C PRO A 109 16.83 7.09 4.72
N ARG A 110 17.63 6.52 3.81
CA ARG A 110 17.88 7.10 2.49
C ARG A 110 17.10 6.33 1.44
N LEU A 111 16.39 7.05 0.58
CA LEU A 111 15.60 6.47 -0.51
C LEU A 111 16.36 6.62 -1.84
N ALA A 112 16.48 5.50 -2.56
CA ALA A 112 16.88 5.50 -3.96
C ALA A 112 15.78 4.77 -4.77
N VAL A 113 15.44 5.30 -5.94
CA VAL A 113 14.50 4.68 -6.88
C VAL A 113 15.31 4.10 -8.03
N LEU A 114 15.21 2.78 -8.25
CA LEU A 114 15.88 2.08 -9.32
C LEU A 114 14.88 1.78 -10.43
N PHE A 115 15.18 2.23 -11.64
CA PHE A 115 14.39 1.95 -12.84
C PHE A 115 15.04 0.79 -13.58
N THR A 116 14.31 -0.31 -13.74
CA THR A 116 14.82 -1.46 -14.50
C THR A 116 14.98 -1.10 -15.97
N GLY A 117 16.01 -1.62 -16.63
CA GLY A 117 16.11 -1.56 -18.08
C GLY A 117 15.09 -2.45 -18.78
N GLN A 118 15.33 -2.72 -20.07
CA GLN A 118 14.51 -3.65 -20.85
C GLN A 118 14.58 -5.08 -20.28
N GLY A 119 13.44 -5.78 -20.28
CA GLY A 119 13.32 -7.18 -19.88
C GLY A 119 12.21 -7.43 -18.86
N SER A 120 11.74 -6.39 -18.16
CA SER A 120 10.67 -6.48 -17.16
C SER A 120 9.27 -6.30 -17.74
N GLN A 121 9.17 -5.93 -19.02
CA GLN A 121 7.88 -5.59 -19.63
C GLN A 121 7.06 -6.84 -19.98
N TYR A 122 5.75 -6.73 -19.82
CA TYR A 122 4.77 -7.72 -20.25
C TYR A 122 3.48 -7.01 -20.69
N PRO A 123 2.69 -7.61 -21.60
CA PRO A 123 1.42 -7.01 -22.03
C PRO A 123 0.50 -6.76 -20.82
N GLY A 124 -0.05 -5.55 -20.72
CA GLY A 124 -0.98 -5.18 -19.65
C GLY A 124 -0.33 -4.83 -18.31
N MET A 125 1.00 -4.62 -18.25
CA MET A 125 1.73 -4.39 -17.00
C MET A 125 1.26 -3.19 -16.15
N ALA A 126 0.55 -2.24 -16.75
CA ALA A 126 -0.03 -1.08 -16.07
C ALA A 126 -1.53 -1.22 -15.78
N GLN A 127 -2.22 -2.23 -16.33
CA GLN A 127 -3.68 -2.27 -16.40
C GLN A 127 -4.33 -2.23 -15.01
N THR A 128 -3.95 -3.14 -14.11
CA THR A 128 -4.52 -3.21 -12.76
C THR A 128 -4.26 -1.94 -11.97
N LEU A 129 -3.08 -1.32 -12.10
CA LEU A 129 -2.76 -0.11 -11.36
C LEU A 129 -3.53 1.10 -11.91
N THR A 130 -3.66 1.22 -13.23
CA THR A 130 -4.43 2.27 -13.90
C THR A 130 -5.93 2.16 -13.60
N SER A 131 -6.48 0.95 -13.50
CA SER A 131 -7.90 0.75 -13.15
C SER A 131 -8.19 0.98 -11.66
N THR A 132 -7.19 0.76 -10.80
CA THR A 132 -7.37 0.77 -9.34
C THR A 132 -6.98 2.12 -8.73
N PHE A 133 -5.87 2.72 -9.14
CA PHE A 133 -5.29 3.89 -8.46
C PHE A 133 -5.32 5.14 -9.37
N PRO A 134 -6.19 6.12 -9.08
CA PRO A 134 -6.26 7.36 -9.85
C PRO A 134 -4.91 8.09 -10.00
N VAL A 135 -4.13 8.15 -8.93
CA VAL A 135 -2.79 8.78 -8.95
C VAL A 135 -1.85 8.09 -9.94
N PHE A 136 -1.86 6.77 -9.99
CA PHE A 136 -1.05 6.02 -10.94
C PHE A 136 -1.55 6.22 -12.37
N ARG A 137 -2.86 6.09 -12.60
CA ARG A 137 -3.49 6.32 -13.91
C ARG A 137 -3.12 7.67 -14.49
N ASP A 138 -3.29 8.72 -13.69
CA ASP A 138 -3.10 10.09 -14.15
C ASP A 138 -1.61 10.35 -14.43
N ALA A 139 -0.70 9.88 -13.56
CA ALA A 139 0.74 9.97 -13.79
C ALA A 139 1.18 9.18 -15.05
N PHE A 140 0.66 7.97 -15.23
CA PHE A 140 0.94 7.10 -16.36
C PHE A 140 0.49 7.72 -17.69
N HIS A 141 -0.75 8.18 -17.79
CA HIS A 141 -1.26 8.82 -19.00
C HIS A 141 -0.55 10.12 -19.33
N ASN A 142 -0.21 10.94 -18.31
CA ASN A 142 0.58 12.15 -18.52
C ASN A 142 1.96 11.83 -19.09
N ALA A 143 2.65 10.82 -18.54
CA ALA A 143 3.95 10.39 -19.05
C ALA A 143 3.87 9.88 -20.50
N CYS A 144 2.88 9.03 -20.82
CA CYS A 144 2.67 8.53 -22.18
C CYS A 144 2.37 9.68 -23.16
N THR A 145 1.50 10.61 -22.78
CA THR A 145 1.14 11.77 -23.62
C THR A 145 2.37 12.61 -23.96
N HIS A 146 3.24 12.88 -22.97
CA HIS A 146 4.47 13.63 -23.20
C HIS A 146 5.45 12.87 -24.10
N LEU A 147 5.52 11.55 -23.96
CA LEU A 147 6.39 10.70 -24.76
C LEU A 147 5.90 10.59 -26.22
N ASP A 148 4.61 10.35 -26.43
CA ASP A 148 4.00 10.22 -27.76
C ASP A 148 4.16 11.50 -28.61
N ALA A 149 4.20 12.67 -27.95
CA ALA A 149 4.51 13.94 -28.62
C ALA A 149 5.91 13.93 -29.28
N HIS A 150 6.87 13.17 -28.75
CA HIS A 150 8.20 12.99 -29.31
C HIS A 150 8.32 11.81 -30.28
N LEU A 151 7.37 10.87 -30.24
CA LEU A 151 7.33 9.69 -31.11
C LEU A 151 6.40 9.85 -32.32
N THR A 152 5.81 11.04 -32.51
CA THR A 152 4.85 11.31 -33.58
C THR A 152 5.48 11.03 -34.96
N GLY A 153 4.84 10.16 -35.75
CA GLY A 153 5.33 9.71 -37.06
C GLY A 153 6.33 8.54 -37.01
N HIS A 154 6.77 8.14 -35.82
CA HIS A 154 7.67 6.99 -35.60
C HIS A 154 6.95 5.81 -34.94
N ALA A 155 6.06 6.09 -33.98
CA ALA A 155 5.24 5.07 -33.33
C ALA A 155 3.89 4.89 -34.04
N PRO A 156 3.55 3.66 -34.51
CA PRO A 156 2.26 3.40 -35.15
C PRO A 156 1.06 3.44 -34.18
N HIS A 157 1.32 3.21 -32.89
CA HIS A 157 0.33 3.22 -31.81
C HIS A 157 0.83 4.03 -30.62
N PRO A 158 -0.07 4.70 -29.87
CA PRO A 158 0.26 5.35 -28.61
C PRO A 158 0.92 4.37 -27.63
N VAL A 159 1.89 4.86 -26.86
CA VAL A 159 2.60 4.03 -25.88
C VAL A 159 1.64 3.44 -24.85
N ALA A 160 0.63 4.19 -24.42
CA ALA A 160 -0.36 3.74 -23.45
C ALA A 160 -1.10 2.48 -23.92
N ASP A 161 -1.62 2.49 -25.15
CA ASP A 161 -2.40 1.38 -25.72
C ASP A 161 -1.57 0.08 -25.78
N VAL A 162 -0.29 0.19 -26.16
CA VAL A 162 0.64 -0.94 -26.19
C VAL A 162 0.92 -1.48 -24.79
N VAL A 163 1.22 -0.61 -23.82
CA VAL A 163 1.52 -1.00 -22.43
C VAL A 163 0.30 -1.59 -21.73
N LEU A 164 -0.91 -1.09 -22.03
CA LEU A 164 -2.18 -1.61 -21.53
C LEU A 164 -2.61 -2.93 -22.19
N GLY A 165 -1.86 -3.38 -23.21
CA GLY A 165 -2.01 -4.70 -23.82
C GLY A 165 -2.95 -4.75 -25.02
N GLU A 166 -3.42 -3.60 -25.53
CA GLU A 166 -4.34 -3.55 -26.69
C GLU A 166 -3.68 -4.05 -27.98
N HIS A 167 -2.35 -4.06 -28.02
CA HIS A 167 -1.55 -4.46 -29.17
C HIS A 167 -0.57 -5.61 -28.88
N GLY A 168 -0.87 -6.45 -27.88
CA GLY A 168 -0.17 -7.71 -27.63
C GLY A 168 1.36 -7.61 -27.61
N ASP A 169 2.01 -8.25 -28.58
CA ASP A 169 3.47 -8.41 -28.65
C ASP A 169 4.26 -7.14 -29.02
N LEU A 170 3.58 -6.04 -29.40
CA LEU A 170 4.27 -4.77 -29.71
C LEU A 170 5.12 -4.26 -28.52
N ILE A 171 4.72 -4.61 -27.30
CA ILE A 171 5.46 -4.29 -26.08
C ILE A 171 6.87 -4.90 -26.05
N HIS A 172 7.21 -5.84 -26.91
CA HIS A 172 8.56 -6.42 -26.98
C HIS A 172 9.48 -5.73 -28.00
N GLN A 173 8.97 -4.74 -28.76
CA GLN A 173 9.79 -3.99 -29.71
C GLN A 173 10.55 -2.87 -29.01
N THR A 174 11.81 -2.66 -29.39
CA THR A 174 12.69 -1.62 -28.82
C THR A 174 12.06 -0.23 -28.80
N LEU A 175 11.27 0.09 -29.84
CA LEU A 175 10.52 1.34 -29.94
C LEU A 175 9.58 1.60 -28.75
N TYR A 176 9.01 0.54 -28.15
CA TYR A 176 8.09 0.63 -27.02
C TYR A 176 8.75 0.29 -25.68
N THR A 177 9.95 -0.31 -25.68
CA THR A 177 10.65 -0.72 -24.45
C THR A 177 11.80 0.21 -24.05
N GLN A 178 12.32 1.00 -24.99
CA GLN A 178 13.41 1.97 -24.77
C GLN A 178 13.20 3.32 -25.50
N PRO A 179 12.00 3.93 -25.47
CA PRO A 179 11.79 5.25 -26.05
C PRO A 179 12.42 6.39 -25.22
#